data_AF-A0A1I7M5X1-F1
#
_entry.id   AF-A0A1I7M5X1-F1
#
_cell.length_a   1.000
_cell.length_b   1.000
_cell.length_c   1.000
_cell.angle_alpha   90.00
_cell.angle_beta   90.00
_cell.angle_gamma   90.00
#
_symmetry.space_group_name_H-M   'P 1'
#
loop_
_entity.id
_entity.type
_entity.pdbx_description
1 polymer ?
#
loop_
_entity_poly.entity_id
_entity_poly.type
_entity_poly.pdbx_seq_one_letter_code
_entity_poly.pdbx_strand_id
1 'polypeptide(L)'
;MDIHRQVAAWLAIAAGALGLFTVLGMVLLISGVVVAAGIDLNEMRVFAFFIKAVCAVIGVLSLSDIIAGICYLRGSRVAKGWLIVTNILFLFAFPVGSLIGAYSLWAMLRTVEAQVKDGAPGIEA
;
A
#
# COMPACT_ATOMS: atom_id res chain seq x y z
N MET A 1 -4.64 21.18 -11.84
CA MET A 1 -4.53 19.74 -11.52
C MET A 1 -4.21 19.64 -10.04
N ASP A 2 -5.08 19.01 -9.26
CA ASP A 2 -4.94 18.97 -7.80
C ASP A 2 -3.71 18.17 -7.39
N ILE A 3 -2.66 18.89 -6.99
CA ILE A 3 -1.36 18.34 -6.54
C ILE A 3 -1.56 17.24 -5.49
N HIS A 4 -2.54 17.41 -4.59
CA HIS A 4 -2.86 16.43 -3.54
C HIS A 4 -3.35 15.08 -4.09
N ARG A 5 -4.08 15.09 -5.21
CA ARG A 5 -4.57 13.87 -5.88
C ARG A 5 -3.41 13.10 -6.51
N GLN A 6 -2.47 13.84 -7.10
CA GLN A 6 -1.28 13.29 -7.71
C GLN A 6 -0.33 12.70 -6.67
N VAL A 7 -0.17 13.37 -5.53
CA VAL A 7 0.64 12.90 -4.39
C VAL A 7 0.08 11.60 -3.82
N ALA A 8 -1.23 11.50 -3.56
CA ALA A 8 -1.82 10.27 -3.01
C ALA A 8 -1.70 9.07 -3.96
N ALA A 9 -1.83 9.28 -5.27
CA ALA A 9 -1.57 8.24 -6.27
C ALA A 9 -0.11 7.77 -6.23
N TRP A 10 0.84 8.71 -6.19
CA TRP A 10 2.26 8.39 -6.08
C TRP A 10 2.59 7.64 -4.80
N LEU A 11 1.95 7.97 -3.67
CA LEU A 11 2.12 7.23 -2.44
C LEU A 11 1.57 5.80 -2.52
N ALA A 12 0.43 5.54 -3.15
CA ALA A 12 -0.05 4.17 -3.36
C ALA A 12 0.90 3.35 -4.25
N ILE A 13 1.39 3.95 -5.33
CA ILE A 13 2.37 3.29 -6.21
C ILE A 13 3.66 3.02 -5.44
N ALA A 14 4.16 3.99 -4.68
CA ALA A 14 5.35 3.83 -3.85
C ALA A 14 5.14 2.76 -2.77
N ALA A 15 3.98 2.74 -2.10
CA ALA A 15 3.65 1.77 -1.07
C ALA A 15 3.57 0.34 -1.64
N GLY A 16 2.91 0.15 -2.78
CA GLY A 16 2.88 -1.14 -3.47
C GLY A 16 4.25 -1.57 -3.99
N ALA A 17 5.07 -0.64 -4.49
CA ALA A 17 6.45 -0.92 -4.87
C ALA A 17 7.30 -1.36 -3.67
N LEU A 18 7.12 -0.70 -2.52
CA LEU A 18 7.79 -1.03 -1.26
C LEU A 18 7.34 -2.41 -0.76
N GLY A 19 6.05 -2.74 -0.89
CA GLY A 19 5.48 -4.06 -0.59
C GLY A 19 6.07 -5.18 -1.46
N LEU A 20 6.21 -4.95 -2.76
CA LEU A 20 6.91 -5.88 -3.66
C LEU A 20 8.39 -6.03 -3.29
N PHE A 21 9.04 -4.93 -2.92
CA PHE A 21 10.43 -4.95 -2.47
C PHE A 21 10.61 -5.75 -1.18
N THR A 22 9.68 -5.66 -0.21
CA THR A 22 9.70 -6.51 0.98
C THR A 22 9.50 -7.98 0.65
N VAL A 23 8.58 -8.32 -0.26
CA VAL A 23 8.41 -9.72 -0.72
C VAL A 23 9.70 -10.25 -1.34
N LEU A 24 10.33 -9.46 -2.22
CA LEU A 24 11.59 -9.83 -2.84
C LEU A 24 12.70 -10.03 -1.80
N GLY A 25 12.84 -9.10 -0.84
CA GLY A 25 13.81 -9.19 0.24
C GLY A 25 13.61 -10.42 1.13
N MET A 26 12.36 -10.74 1.48
CA MET A 26 12.03 -11.95 2.26
C MET A 26 12.41 -13.23 1.51
N VAL A 27 12.07 -13.32 0.21
CA VAL A 27 12.39 -14.49 -0.61
C VAL A 27 13.91 -14.68 -0.70
N LEU A 28 14.66 -13.59 -0.93
CA LEU A 28 16.12 -13.65 -1.02
C LEU A 28 16.77 -14.04 0.31
N LEU A 29 16.35 -13.43 1.42
CA LEU A 29 16.89 -13.76 2.74
C LEU A 29 16.63 -15.21 3.12
N ILE A 30 15.39 -15.67 2.99
CA ILE A 30 15.01 -17.04 3.36
C ILE A 30 15.74 -18.04 2.46
N SER A 31 15.74 -17.82 1.15
CA SER A 31 16.46 -18.71 0.22
C SER A 31 17.96 -18.73 0.52
N GLY A 32 18.56 -17.58 0.84
CA GLY A 32 19.96 -17.47 1.24
C GLY A 32 20.27 -18.24 2.52
N VAL A 33 19.41 -18.16 3.55
CA VAL A 33 19.55 -18.92 4.80
C VAL A 33 19.43 -20.42 4.56
N VAL A 34 18.44 -20.86 3.76
CA VAL A 34 18.25 -22.29 3.45
C VAL A 34 19.48 -22.88 2.77
N VAL A 35 20.02 -22.16 1.77
CA VAL A 35 21.23 -22.58 1.05
C VAL A 35 22.45 -22.58 1.97
N ALA A 36 22.63 -21.54 2.79
CA ALA A 36 23.78 -21.42 3.69
C ALA A 36 23.76 -22.46 4.83
N ALA A 37 22.57 -22.82 5.33
CA ALA A 37 22.39 -23.78 6.40
C ALA A 37 22.32 -25.24 5.90
N GLY A 38 22.30 -25.47 4.58
CA GLY A 38 22.22 -26.82 4.01
C GLY A 38 20.93 -27.56 4.38
N ILE A 39 19.84 -26.84 4.62
CA ILE A 39 18.58 -27.44 5.10
C ILE A 39 17.84 -28.07 3.93
N ASP A 40 17.40 -29.31 4.11
CA ASP A 40 16.58 -29.99 3.13
C ASP A 40 15.18 -29.39 3.02
N LEU A 41 14.74 -29.18 1.78
CA LEU A 41 13.42 -28.62 1.45
C LEU A 41 12.25 -29.46 1.99
N ASN A 42 12.52 -30.74 2.28
CA ASN A 42 11.53 -31.67 2.82
C ASN A 42 11.20 -31.38 4.29
N GLU A 43 12.19 -31.00 5.09
CA GLU A 43 12.01 -30.65 6.50
C GLU A 43 11.31 -29.30 6.66
N MET A 44 11.56 -28.38 5.71
CA MET A 44 10.97 -27.05 5.71
C MET A 44 9.62 -26.95 5.00
N ARG A 45 9.04 -28.06 4.52
CA ARG A 45 7.85 -28.01 3.64
C ARG A 45 6.69 -27.18 4.22
N VAL A 46 6.37 -27.37 5.49
CA VAL A 46 5.30 -26.64 6.19
C VAL A 46 5.65 -25.15 6.33
N PHE A 47 6.89 -24.85 6.70
CA PHE A 47 7.37 -23.49 6.86
C PHE A 47 7.45 -22.73 5.52
N ALA A 48 7.92 -23.40 4.47
CA ALA A 48 7.97 -22.89 3.10
C ALA A 48 6.56 -22.62 2.56
N PHE A 49 5.58 -23.47 2.87
CA PHE A 49 4.18 -23.23 2.51
C PHE A 49 3.65 -21.96 3.19
N PHE A 50 3.88 -21.82 4.50
CA PHE A 50 3.45 -20.65 5.26
C PHE A 50 4.08 -19.36 4.71
N ILE A 51 5.38 -19.35 4.46
CA ILE A 51 6.09 -18.21 3.86
C ILE A 51 5.53 -17.87 2.49
N LYS A 52 5.32 -18.87 1.62
CA LYS A 52 4.73 -18.65 0.29
C LYS A 52 3.34 -18.05 0.40
N ALA A 53 2.51 -18.50 1.34
CA ALA A 53 1.18 -17.95 1.57
C ALA A 53 1.24 -16.48 2.02
N VAL A 54 2.12 -16.15 2.96
CA VAL A 54 2.32 -14.76 3.42
C VAL A 54 2.82 -13.87 2.27
N CYS A 55 3.84 -14.31 1.53
CA CYS A 55 4.35 -13.58 0.37
C CYS A 55 3.29 -13.40 -0.72
N ALA A 56 2.44 -14.39 -0.95
CA ALA A 56 1.35 -14.29 -1.92
C ALA A 56 0.32 -13.23 -1.52
N VAL A 57 -0.09 -13.21 -0.24
CA VAL A 57 -1.04 -12.21 0.28
C VAL A 57 -0.46 -10.79 0.15
N ILE A 58 0.79 -10.59 0.60
CA ILE A 58 1.45 -9.28 0.51
C ILE A 58 1.63 -8.86 -0.96
N GLY A 59 2.02 -9.81 -1.83
CA GLY A 59 2.20 -9.56 -3.25
C GLY A 59 0.91 -9.12 -3.93
N VAL A 60 -0.21 -9.80 -3.67
CA VAL A 60 -1.54 -9.44 -4.21
C VAL A 60 -1.96 -8.05 -3.73
N LEU A 61 -1.83 -7.77 -2.42
CA LEU A 61 -2.15 -6.44 -1.88
C LEU A 61 -1.31 -5.33 -2.51
N SER A 62 0.00 -5.59 -2.68
CA SER A 62 0.93 -4.65 -3.30
C SER A 62 0.59 -4.35 -4.77
N LEU A 63 0.24 -5.39 -5.53
CA LEU A 63 -0.25 -5.27 -6.91
C LEU A 63 -1.56 -4.48 -6.96
N SER A 64 -2.50 -4.76 -6.05
CA SER A 64 -3.76 -4.02 -5.95
C SER A 64 -3.54 -2.54 -5.65
N ASP A 65 -2.57 -2.19 -4.80
CA ASP A 65 -2.24 -0.78 -4.50
C ASP A 65 -1.63 -0.06 -5.71
N ILE A 66 -0.76 -0.71 -6.48
CA ILE A 66 -0.22 -0.14 -7.72
C ILE A 66 -1.36 0.11 -8.73
N ILE A 67 -2.24 -0.87 -8.90
CA ILE A 67 -3.40 -0.75 -9.82
C ILE A 67 -4.35 0.35 -9.33
N ALA A 68 -4.63 0.42 -8.03
CA ALA A 68 -5.47 1.44 -7.43
C ALA A 68 -4.86 2.85 -7.61
N GLY A 69 -3.55 3.01 -7.40
CA GLY A 69 -2.84 4.26 -7.66
C GLY A 69 -2.95 4.74 -9.11
N ILE A 70 -2.76 3.82 -10.07
CA ILE A 70 -2.90 4.12 -11.51
C ILE A 70 -4.36 4.48 -11.86
N CYS A 71 -5.34 3.73 -11.36
CA CYS A 71 -6.76 4.03 -11.57
C CYS A 71 -7.21 5.34 -10.92
N TYR A 72 -6.59 5.72 -9.80
CA TYR A 72 -6.86 6.99 -9.12
C TYR A 72 -6.35 8.18 -9.94
N LEU A 73 -5.18 8.05 -10.59
CA LEU A 73 -4.69 9.04 -11.57
C LEU A 73 -5.64 9.24 -12.75
N ARG A 74 -6.32 8.16 -13.17
CA ARG A 74 -7.31 8.20 -14.27
C ARG A 74 -8.67 8.77 -13.88
N GLY A 75 -8.86 9.19 -12.63
CA GLY A 75 -10.10 9.86 -12.23
C GLY A 75 -11.07 9.01 -11.40
N SER A 76 -10.80 7.72 -11.18
CA SER A 76 -11.78 6.79 -10.60
C SER A 76 -12.08 7.07 -9.12
N ARG A 77 -13.39 7.16 -8.79
CA ARG A 77 -13.87 7.32 -7.39
C ARG A 77 -13.77 6.03 -6.58
N VAL A 78 -13.87 4.86 -7.22
CA VAL A 78 -13.74 3.54 -6.54
C VAL A 78 -12.33 3.33 -6.01
N ALA A 79 -11.32 3.77 -6.78
CA ALA A 79 -9.92 3.69 -6.38
C ALA A 79 -9.61 4.53 -5.12
N LYS A 80 -10.35 5.63 -4.90
CA LYS A 80 -10.18 6.49 -3.72
C LYS A 80 -10.51 5.75 -2.43
N GLY A 81 -11.60 4.98 -2.42
CA GLY A 81 -12.03 4.21 -1.23
C GLY A 81 -10.99 3.16 -0.86
N TRP A 82 -10.47 2.42 -1.85
CA TRP A 82 -9.43 1.43 -1.65
C TRP A 82 -8.17 2.03 -1.02
N LEU A 83 -7.67 3.12 -1.59
CA LEU A 83 -6.48 3.86 -1.14
C LEU A 83 -6.57 4.34 0.32
N ILE A 84 -7.75 4.75 0.77
CA ILE A 84 -7.98 5.17 2.15
C ILE A 84 -7.83 3.98 3.09
N VAL A 85 -8.44 2.84 2.74
CA VAL A 85 -8.35 1.61 3.53
C VAL A 85 -6.91 1.11 3.60
N THR A 86 -6.19 1.04 2.48
CA THR A 86 -4.80 0.59 2.51
C THR A 86 -3.87 1.56 3.24
N ASN A 87 -4.09 2.88 3.18
CA ASN A 87 -3.31 3.81 4.01
C ASN A 87 -3.56 3.66 5.50
N ILE A 88 -4.79 3.35 5.92
CA ILE A 88 -5.09 3.04 7.32
C ILE A 88 -4.38 1.75 7.75
N LEU A 89 -4.32 0.74 6.88
CA LEU A 89 -3.57 -0.49 7.15
C LEU A 89 -2.06 -0.23 7.24
N PHE A 90 -1.52 0.61 6.35
CA PHE A 90 -0.13 1.05 6.41
C PHE A 90 0.19 1.81 7.70
N LEU A 91 -0.79 2.48 8.32
CA LEU A 91 -0.62 3.16 9.60
C LEU A 91 -0.14 2.23 10.73
N PHE A 92 -0.48 0.94 10.65
CA PHE A 92 -0.04 -0.10 11.60
C PHE A 92 1.33 -0.70 11.25
N ALA A 93 1.86 -0.46 10.05
CA ALA A 93 3.18 -0.92 9.62
C ALA A 93 4.29 0.05 10.10
N PHE A 94 4.50 0.10 11.42
CA PHE A 94 5.47 1.00 12.05
C PHE A 94 6.93 0.55 11.80
N PRO A 95 7.89 1.47 11.58
CA PRO A 95 7.76 2.93 11.55
C PRO A 95 7.48 3.54 10.16
N VAL A 96 7.91 2.87 9.08
CA VAL A 96 7.91 3.46 7.72
C VAL A 96 6.50 3.53 7.13
N GLY A 97 5.70 2.48 7.29
CA GLY A 97 4.31 2.47 6.82
C GLY A 97 3.44 3.48 7.56
N SER A 98 3.71 3.72 8.83
CA SER A 98 2.98 4.73 9.63
C SER A 98 3.18 6.14 9.11
N LEU A 99 4.41 6.51 8.72
CA LEU A 99 4.73 7.80 8.11
C LEU A 99 4.04 8.00 6.76
N ILE A 100 4.11 6.97 5.89
CA ILE A 100 3.51 6.99 4.55
C ILE A 100 1.97 7.05 4.66
N GLY A 101 1.38 6.22 5.52
CA GLY A 101 -0.06 6.14 5.76
C GLY A 101 -0.64 7.44 6.32
N ALA A 102 0.00 8.01 7.33
CA ALA A 102 -0.45 9.26 7.95
C ALA A 102 -0.43 10.45 6.97
N TYR A 103 0.64 10.60 6.18
CA TYR A 103 0.75 11.70 5.23
C TYR A 103 -0.25 11.57 4.08
N SER A 104 -0.39 10.38 3.50
CA SER A 104 -1.39 10.10 2.46
C SER A 104 -2.81 10.39 2.93
N LEU A 105 -3.15 9.94 4.15
CA LEU A 105 -4.48 10.08 4.70
C LEU A 105 -4.82 11.55 4.95
N TRP A 106 -3.88 12.31 5.50
CA TRP A 106 -4.01 13.76 5.69
C TRP A 106 -4.19 14.50 4.35
N ALA A 107 -3.38 14.16 3.34
CA ALA A 107 -3.47 14.78 2.02
C ALA A 107 -4.81 14.48 1.33
N MET A 108 -5.31 13.24 1.44
CA MET A 108 -6.62 12.87 0.91
C MET A 108 -7.77 13.56 1.66
N LEU A 109 -7.71 13.69 2.99
CA LEU A 109 -8.78 14.34 3.76
C LEU A 109 -8.93 15.83 3.43
N ARG A 110 -7.82 16.57 3.29
CA ARG A 110 -7.87 18.00 2.90
C ARG A 110 -8.57 18.23 1.57
N THR A 111 -8.39 17.34 0.60
CA THR A 111 -9.09 17.45 -0.69
C THR A 111 -10.60 17.21 -0.57
N VAL A 112 -11.02 16.38 0.39
CA VAL A 112 -12.45 16.15 0.67
C VAL A 112 -13.06 17.39 1.32
N GLU A 113 -12.38 17.99 2.30
CA GLU A 113 -12.87 19.17 3.00
C GLU A 113 -13.01 20.38 2.05
N ALA A 114 -12.03 20.60 1.16
CA ALA A 114 -12.10 21.65 0.15
C ALA A 114 -13.26 21.46 -0.84
N GLN A 115 -13.51 20.22 -1.29
CA GLN A 115 -14.64 19.90 -2.16
C GLN A 115 -16.00 20.06 -1.47
N VAL A 116 -16.10 19.81 -0.17
CA VAL A 116 -17.32 20.04 0.62
C VAL A 116 -17.59 21.55 0.77
N LYS A 117 -16.54 22.36 0.96
CA LYS A 117 -16.65 23.82 1.04
C LYS A 117 -17.06 24.45 -0.29
N ASP A 118 -16.48 24.02 -1.40
CA ASP A 118 -16.81 24.56 -2.74
C ASP A 118 -18.14 24.03 -3.30
N GLY A 119 -18.66 22.92 -2.75
CA GLY A 119 -19.97 22.36 -3.08
C GLY A 119 -21.12 22.88 -2.22
N ALA A 120 -20.85 23.70 -1.21
CA ALA A 120 -21.88 24.34 -0.39
C ALA A 120 -22.27 25.69 -1.03
N PRO A 121 -23.45 25.83 -1.67
CA PRO A 121 -23.98 27.16 -1.96
C PRO A 121 -24.07 27.90 -0.62
N GLY A 122 -23.54 29.12 -0.60
CA GLY A 122 -23.42 29.93 0.60
C GLY A 122 -24.68 29.89 1.45
N ILE A 123 -24.53 29.43 2.69
CA ILE A 123 -25.42 29.88 3.75
C ILE A 123 -24.59 30.90 4.52
N GLU A 124 -24.65 32.15 4.03
CA GLU A 124 -24.59 33.29 4.92
C GLU A 124 -25.82 33.19 5.84
N ALA A 125 -25.57 33.02 7.13
CA ALA A 125 -26.46 33.39 8.22
C ALA A 125 -25.61 33.59 9.48
#